data_AF-A0A839SQA8-F1
#
_entry.id   AF-A0A839SQA8-F1
#
_cell.length_a   1.000
_cell.length_b   1.000
_cell.length_c   1.000
_cell.angle_alpha   90.00
_cell.angle_beta   90.00
_cell.angle_gamma   90.00
#
_symmetry.space_group_name_H-M   'P 1'
#
loop_
_entity.id
_entity.type
_entity.pdbx_description
1 polymer ?
#
loop_
_entity_poly.entity_id
_entity_poly.type
_entity_poly.pdbx_seq_one_letter_code
_entity_poly.pdbx_strand_id
1 'polypeptide(L)'
;MQLTEKQKGVVRGAGMAMVITLITLIGVLFWQPDFLTPSNTMAGRLSFALKADLFVVLLLVISIGRLARHRFHEPADIDGGGMSVGTARAKSLQAILQNTLEQTVLAITLHILWAVIAPVSWLAAIPVAVGLFVIGRLLFFSGYESGAPARAVGFGLTFYPNVLLLIILALIALRIVG
;
A
#
# COMPACT_ATOMS: atom_id res chain seq x y z
N MET A 1 17.40 5.19 -25.54
CA MET A 1 17.28 6.47 -24.79
C MET A 1 18.04 6.31 -23.48
N GLN A 2 18.98 7.20 -23.14
CA GLN A 2 19.73 7.08 -21.88
C GLN A 2 18.91 7.63 -20.70
N LEU A 3 18.88 6.91 -19.57
CA LEU A 3 18.18 7.34 -18.35
C LEU A 3 18.92 8.47 -17.65
N THR A 4 18.19 9.46 -17.16
CA THR A 4 18.70 10.49 -16.24
C THR A 4 19.04 9.90 -14.86
N GLU A 5 19.88 10.58 -14.08
CA GLU A 5 20.22 10.15 -12.71
C GLU A 5 18.99 10.02 -11.79
N LYS A 6 18.02 10.93 -11.94
CA LYS A 6 16.73 10.83 -11.22
C LYS A 6 15.97 9.56 -11.61
N GLN A 7 15.89 9.23 -12.90
CA GLN A 7 15.23 8.00 -13.37
C GLN A 7 15.96 6.75 -12.88
N LYS A 8 17.30 6.73 -12.92
CA LYS A 8 18.10 5.62 -12.37
C LYS A 8 17.82 5.41 -10.88
N GLY A 9 17.74 6.49 -10.10
CA GLY A 9 17.38 6.43 -8.68
C GLY A 9 16.00 5.83 -8.43
N VAL A 10 15.00 6.23 -9.22
CA VAL A 10 13.64 5.65 -9.15
C VAL A 10 13.65 4.16 -9.49
N VAL A 11 14.34 3.77 -10.58
CA VAL A 11 14.45 2.36 -10.99
C VAL A 11 15.11 1.51 -9.90
N ARG A 12 16.17 2.01 -9.25
CA ARG A 12 16.82 1.32 -8.13
C ARG A 12 15.87 1.13 -6.95
N GLY A 13 15.16 2.19 -6.55
CA GLY A 13 14.19 2.12 -5.45
C GLY A 13 13.03 1.16 -5.74
N ALA A 14 12.50 1.20 -6.96
CA ALA A 14 11.49 0.28 -7.44
C ALA A 14 11.98 -1.18 -7.45
N GLY A 15 13.19 -1.41 -7.97
CA GLY A 15 13.81 -2.74 -7.98
C GLY A 15 14.00 -3.31 -6.57
N MET A 16 14.46 -2.49 -5.62
CA MET A 16 14.60 -2.92 -4.23
C MET A 16 13.25 -3.29 -3.60
N ALA A 17 12.22 -2.48 -3.80
CA ALA A 17 10.88 -2.78 -3.29
C ALA A 17 10.30 -4.05 -3.90
N MET A 18 10.55 -4.30 -5.19
CA MET A 18 10.14 -5.52 -5.88
C MET A 18 10.84 -6.76 -5.28
N VAL A 19 12.15 -6.69 -5.06
CA VAL A 19 12.90 -7.79 -4.42
C VAL A 19 12.40 -8.08 -3.02
N ILE A 20 12.18 -7.05 -2.19
CA ILE A 20 11.62 -7.22 -0.84
C ILE A 20 10.24 -7.87 -0.90
N THR A 21 9.39 -7.41 -1.82
CA THR A 21 8.05 -7.97 -2.02
C THR A 21 8.12 -9.45 -2.39
N LEU A 22 8.95 -9.81 -3.36
CA LEU A 22 9.08 -11.19 -3.83
C LEU A 22 9.59 -12.08 -2.69
N ILE A 23 10.64 -11.68 -1.99
CA ILE A 23 11.21 -12.47 -0.89
C ILE A 23 10.17 -12.69 0.22
N THR A 24 9.49 -11.64 0.65
CA THR A 24 8.57 -11.71 1.80
C THR A 24 7.26 -12.42 1.45
N LEU A 25 6.61 -12.08 0.34
CA LEU A 25 5.34 -12.70 -0.03
C LEU A 25 5.54 -14.13 -0.53
N ILE A 26 6.50 -14.39 -1.42
CA ILE A 26 6.73 -15.77 -1.86
C ILE A 26 7.22 -16.62 -0.68
N GLY A 27 8.09 -16.07 0.17
CA GLY A 27 8.55 -16.73 1.39
C GLY A 27 7.39 -17.17 2.29
N VAL A 28 6.42 -16.29 2.57
CA VAL A 28 5.28 -16.64 3.44
C VAL A 28 4.34 -17.67 2.80
N LEU A 29 4.19 -17.66 1.46
CA LEU A 29 3.37 -18.65 0.74
C LEU A 29 3.98 -20.06 0.77
N PHE A 30 5.30 -20.17 0.85
CA PHE A 30 5.99 -21.46 1.05
C PHE A 30 6.06 -21.87 2.52
N TRP A 31 6.27 -20.91 3.44
CA TRP A 31 6.42 -21.20 4.86
C TRP A 31 5.09 -21.60 5.54
N GLN A 32 3.98 -20.98 5.15
CA GLN A 32 2.62 -21.28 5.65
C GLN A 32 2.53 -21.42 7.18
N PRO A 33 2.95 -20.39 7.94
CA PRO A 33 3.01 -20.48 9.40
C PRO A 33 1.62 -20.68 10.03
N ASP A 34 1.43 -21.78 10.77
CA ASP A 34 0.14 -22.13 11.40
C ASP A 34 -0.45 -21.04 12.30
N PHE A 35 0.41 -20.27 12.99
CA PHE A 35 -0.03 -19.19 13.87
C PHE A 35 -0.62 -17.97 13.13
N LEU A 36 -0.45 -17.89 11.80
CA LEU A 36 -1.08 -16.88 10.93
C LEU A 36 -2.16 -17.48 10.02
N THR A 37 -2.58 -18.72 10.29
CA THR A 37 -3.67 -19.36 9.56
C THR A 37 -4.99 -19.16 10.31
N PRO A 38 -5.95 -18.39 9.77
CA PRO A 38 -7.22 -18.16 10.45
C PRO A 38 -8.16 -19.36 10.33
N SER A 39 -9.31 -19.28 11.01
CA SER A 39 -10.42 -20.22 10.78
C SER A 39 -10.79 -20.26 9.30
N ASN A 40 -11.01 -21.47 8.76
CA ASN A 40 -11.38 -21.66 7.35
C ASN A 40 -12.85 -21.31 7.03
N THR A 41 -13.59 -20.75 7.99
CA THR A 41 -14.91 -20.18 7.72
C THR A 41 -14.79 -18.86 6.98
N MET A 42 -15.76 -18.52 6.12
CA MET A 42 -15.73 -17.24 5.40
C MET A 42 -15.67 -16.03 6.35
N ALA A 43 -16.42 -16.09 7.45
CA ALA A 43 -16.39 -15.06 8.50
C ALA A 43 -15.00 -14.96 9.16
N GLY A 44 -14.34 -16.09 9.44
CA GLY A 44 -12.99 -16.13 9.99
C GLY A 44 -11.95 -15.50 9.07
N ARG A 45 -12.00 -15.83 7.78
CA ARG A 45 -11.11 -15.29 6.73
C ARG A 45 -11.26 -13.78 6.55
N LEU A 46 -12.50 -13.30 6.44
CA LEU A 46 -12.79 -11.87 6.31
C LEU A 46 -12.43 -11.09 7.58
N SER A 47 -12.74 -11.65 8.76
CA SER A 47 -12.36 -11.04 10.04
C SER A 47 -10.85 -10.88 10.15
N PHE A 48 -10.08 -11.89 9.72
CA PHE A 48 -8.63 -11.85 9.72
C PHE A 48 -8.09 -10.74 8.81
N ALA A 49 -8.59 -10.64 7.58
CA ALA A 49 -8.20 -9.59 6.63
C ALA A 49 -8.50 -8.18 7.17
N LEU A 50 -9.73 -7.94 7.60
CA LEU A 50 -10.17 -6.63 8.07
C LEU A 50 -9.45 -6.18 9.36
N LYS A 51 -9.11 -7.13 10.26
CA LYS A 51 -8.28 -6.84 11.44
C LYS A 51 -6.88 -6.38 11.05
N ALA A 52 -6.28 -6.99 10.04
CA ALA A 52 -4.99 -6.54 9.51
C ALA A 52 -5.12 -5.17 8.84
N ASP A 53 -6.19 -4.95 8.07
CA ASP A 53 -6.44 -3.68 7.36
C ASP A 53 -6.68 -2.47 8.27
N LEU A 54 -6.92 -2.68 9.57
CA LEU A 54 -6.94 -1.59 10.55
C LEU A 54 -5.69 -0.70 10.41
N PHE A 55 -4.51 -1.28 10.23
CA PHE A 55 -3.27 -0.52 10.08
C PHE A 55 -3.20 0.26 8.75
N VAL A 56 -3.76 -0.28 7.68
CA VAL A 56 -3.88 0.41 6.38
C VAL A 56 -4.77 1.64 6.52
N VAL A 57 -5.94 1.47 7.15
CA VAL A 57 -6.90 2.56 7.38
C VAL A 57 -6.32 3.64 8.31
N LEU A 58 -5.58 3.25 9.35
CA LEU A 58 -4.91 4.20 10.24
C LEU A 58 -3.97 5.15 9.49
N LEU A 59 -3.24 4.65 8.48
CA LEU A 59 -2.34 5.53 7.70
C LEU A 59 -3.08 6.46 6.75
N LEU A 60 -4.26 6.07 6.27
CA LEU A 60 -5.16 6.97 5.55
C LEU A 60 -5.67 8.09 6.47
N VAL A 61 -6.12 7.75 7.68
CA VAL A 61 -6.55 8.73 8.69
C VAL A 61 -5.42 9.70 9.04
N ILE A 62 -4.19 9.21 9.23
CA ILE A 62 -3.02 10.06 9.44
C ILE A 62 -2.80 11.02 8.26
N SER A 63 -2.93 10.53 7.02
CA SER A 63 -2.78 11.38 5.82
C SER A 63 -3.84 12.48 5.74
N ILE A 64 -5.10 12.15 6.07
CA ILE A 64 -6.20 13.10 6.15
C ILE A 64 -5.91 14.14 7.23
N GLY A 65 -5.57 13.70 8.44
CA GLY A 65 -5.29 14.56 9.59
C GLY A 65 -4.13 15.53 9.34
N ARG A 66 -3.08 15.10 8.63
CA ARG A 66 -1.96 15.98 8.25
C ARG A 66 -2.40 17.13 7.36
N LEU A 67 -3.22 16.86 6.34
CA LEU A 67 -3.75 17.91 5.46
C LEU A 67 -4.75 18.81 6.19
N ALA A 68 -5.67 18.23 6.96
CA ALA A 68 -6.66 18.98 7.73
C ALA A 68 -5.99 19.93 8.74
N ARG A 69 -4.98 19.43 9.47
CA ARG A 69 -4.19 20.24 10.40
C ARG A 69 -3.50 21.40 9.69
N HIS A 70 -2.92 21.18 8.51
CA HIS A 70 -2.29 22.24 7.71
C HIS A 70 -3.31 23.32 7.33
N ARG A 71 -4.44 22.93 6.72
CA ARG A 71 -5.49 23.87 6.30
C ARG A 71 -6.06 24.69 7.46
N PHE A 72 -6.22 24.08 8.64
CA PHE A 72 -6.75 24.78 9.80
C PHE A 72 -5.82 25.90 10.30
N HIS A 73 -4.51 25.73 10.19
CA HIS A 73 -3.53 26.72 10.68
C HIS A 73 -3.03 27.68 9.59
N GLU A 74 -3.37 27.45 8.33
CA GLU A 74 -2.91 28.26 7.19
C GLU A 74 -4.11 28.99 6.57
N PRO A 75 -4.29 30.30 6.84
CA PRO A 75 -5.43 31.07 6.35
C PRO A 75 -5.60 31.01 4.82
N ALA A 76 -4.51 30.91 4.08
CA ALA A 76 -4.54 30.79 2.62
C ALA A 76 -5.13 29.46 2.11
N ASP A 77 -5.20 28.44 2.97
CA ASP A 77 -5.63 27.08 2.63
C ASP A 77 -6.90 26.64 3.37
N ILE A 78 -7.48 27.49 4.22
CA ILE A 78 -8.62 27.14 5.10
C ILE A 78 -9.89 26.81 4.31
N ASP A 79 -10.15 27.52 3.21
CA ASP A 79 -11.30 27.31 2.32
C ASP A 79 -11.19 25.99 1.53
N GLY A 80 -10.03 25.34 1.55
CA GLY A 80 -9.82 24.03 0.95
C GLY A 80 -9.62 24.04 -0.56
N GLY A 81 -9.61 22.83 -1.13
CA GLY A 81 -9.28 22.61 -2.54
C GLY A 81 -10.42 23.06 -3.45
N GLY A 82 -10.13 24.01 -4.34
CA GLY A 82 -11.08 24.53 -5.35
C GLY A 82 -11.46 26.00 -5.15
N MET A 83 -11.24 26.55 -3.95
CA MET A 83 -11.54 27.95 -3.62
C MET A 83 -10.29 28.83 -3.52
N SER A 84 -9.11 28.22 -3.34
CA SER A 84 -7.82 28.91 -3.41
C SER A 84 -6.81 28.14 -4.26
N VAL A 85 -5.75 28.83 -4.71
CA VAL A 85 -4.64 28.22 -5.48
C VAL A 85 -3.90 27.16 -4.67
N GLY A 86 -3.98 27.20 -3.34
CA GLY A 86 -3.31 26.30 -2.41
C GLY A 86 -1.81 26.54 -2.29
N THR A 87 -1.28 26.59 -1.07
CA THR A 87 0.16 26.67 -0.83
C THR A 87 0.89 25.43 -1.39
N ALA A 88 2.21 25.56 -1.63
CA ALA A 88 3.03 24.42 -2.06
C ALA A 88 2.95 23.24 -1.08
N ARG A 89 2.84 23.53 0.22
CA ARG A 89 2.68 22.51 1.26
C ARG A 89 1.33 21.81 1.17
N ALA A 90 0.22 22.56 1.02
CA ALA A 90 -1.10 21.98 0.84
C ALA A 90 -1.18 21.09 -0.42
N LYS A 91 -0.57 21.50 -1.53
CA LYS A 91 -0.47 20.69 -2.75
C LYS A 91 0.29 19.38 -2.53
N SER A 92 1.42 19.45 -1.83
CA SER A 92 2.21 18.27 -1.47
C SER A 92 1.42 17.30 -0.59
N LEU A 93 0.77 17.81 0.47
CA LEU A 93 -0.05 17.00 1.38
C LEU A 93 -1.29 16.41 0.68
N GLN A 94 -1.93 17.16 -0.22
CA GLN A 94 -3.05 16.67 -1.03
C GLN A 94 -2.61 15.53 -1.95
N ALA A 95 -1.44 15.64 -2.58
CA ALA A 95 -0.89 14.58 -3.43
C ALA A 95 -0.49 13.33 -2.64
N ILE A 96 0.05 13.50 -1.42
CA ILE A 96 0.29 12.38 -0.50
C ILE A 96 -1.03 11.71 -0.11
N LEU A 97 -2.04 12.49 0.26
CA LEU A 97 -3.36 11.98 0.63
C LEU A 97 -4.01 11.21 -0.51
N GLN A 98 -4.00 11.77 -1.73
CA GLN A 98 -4.55 11.12 -2.92
C GLN A 98 -3.86 9.77 -3.18
N ASN A 99 -2.53 9.76 -3.12
CA ASN A 99 -1.80 8.51 -3.31
C ASN A 99 -2.10 7.51 -2.19
N THR A 100 -2.15 7.92 -0.93
CA THR A 100 -2.50 7.02 0.17
C THR A 100 -3.91 6.47 -0.01
N LEU A 101 -4.89 7.27 -0.43
CA LEU A 101 -6.24 6.81 -0.72
C LEU A 101 -6.26 5.73 -1.80
N GLU A 102 -5.59 5.97 -2.94
CA GLU A 102 -5.48 5.00 -4.03
C GLU A 102 -4.84 3.69 -3.57
N GLN A 103 -3.74 3.76 -2.81
CA GLN A 103 -3.06 2.57 -2.30
C GLN A 103 -3.89 1.84 -1.24
N THR A 104 -4.63 2.57 -0.38
CA THR A 104 -5.53 1.98 0.63
C THR A 104 -6.70 1.25 -0.02
N VAL A 105 -7.36 1.86 -1.01
CA VAL A 105 -8.46 1.22 -1.74
C VAL A 105 -7.97 -0.05 -2.41
N LEU A 106 -6.84 0.02 -3.12
CA LEU A 106 -6.25 -1.14 -3.78
C LEU A 106 -5.91 -2.27 -2.80
N ALA A 107 -5.27 -1.94 -1.67
CA ALA A 107 -4.86 -2.91 -0.66
C ALA A 107 -6.06 -3.62 -0.04
N ILE A 108 -7.05 -2.88 0.47
CA ILE A 108 -8.23 -3.47 1.13
C ILE A 108 -9.01 -4.34 0.14
N THR A 109 -9.22 -3.87 -1.09
CA THR A 109 -9.91 -4.66 -2.12
C THR A 109 -9.18 -5.98 -2.39
N LEU A 110 -7.85 -5.96 -2.53
CA LEU A 110 -7.09 -7.18 -2.79
C LEU A 110 -6.99 -8.10 -1.57
N HIS A 111 -6.91 -7.58 -0.35
CA HIS A 111 -6.92 -8.40 0.86
C HIS A 111 -8.26 -9.11 1.05
N ILE A 112 -9.39 -8.45 0.74
CA ILE A 112 -10.72 -9.08 0.75
C ILE A 112 -10.81 -10.15 -0.34
N LEU A 113 -10.40 -9.85 -1.58
CA LEU A 113 -10.40 -10.84 -2.66
C LEU A 113 -9.51 -12.04 -2.32
N TRP A 114 -8.34 -11.79 -1.74
CA TRP A 114 -7.42 -12.83 -1.26
C TRP A 114 -8.07 -13.71 -0.18
N ALA A 115 -8.71 -13.10 0.81
CA ALA A 115 -9.41 -13.82 1.87
C ALA A 115 -10.51 -14.75 1.33
N VAL A 116 -11.21 -14.33 0.28
CA VAL A 116 -12.30 -15.07 -0.34
C VAL A 116 -11.79 -16.20 -1.25
N ILE A 117 -10.79 -15.92 -2.09
CA ILE A 117 -10.42 -16.79 -3.22
C ILE A 117 -9.23 -17.70 -2.88
N ALA A 118 -8.24 -17.21 -2.12
CA ALA A 118 -7.01 -17.95 -1.90
C ALA A 118 -7.21 -19.14 -0.93
N PRO A 119 -6.33 -20.16 -0.99
CA PRO A 119 -6.27 -21.20 0.03
C PRO A 119 -6.07 -20.62 1.42
N VAL A 120 -6.66 -21.24 2.46
CA VAL A 120 -6.57 -20.74 3.84
C VAL A 120 -5.12 -20.67 4.33
N SER A 121 -4.26 -21.60 3.90
CA SER A 121 -2.83 -21.64 4.26
C SER A 121 -2.02 -20.47 3.67
N TRP A 122 -2.59 -19.72 2.71
CA TRP A 122 -1.95 -18.57 2.09
C TRP A 122 -2.40 -17.23 2.68
N LEU A 123 -3.29 -17.24 3.68
CA LEU A 123 -3.82 -16.00 4.24
C LEU A 123 -2.80 -15.22 5.07
N ALA A 124 -1.71 -15.85 5.51
CA ALA A 124 -0.55 -15.18 6.09
C ALA A 124 0.08 -14.12 5.16
N ALA A 125 -0.19 -14.17 3.85
CA ALA A 125 0.21 -13.11 2.91
C ALA A 125 -0.44 -11.75 3.22
N ILE A 126 -1.63 -11.71 3.81
CA ILE A 126 -2.34 -10.47 4.15
C ILE A 126 -1.58 -9.65 5.21
N PRO A 127 -1.30 -10.16 6.43
CA PRO A 127 -0.57 -9.39 7.43
C PRO A 127 0.86 -9.02 6.97
N VAL A 128 1.50 -9.84 6.13
CA VAL A 128 2.80 -9.48 5.52
C VAL A 128 2.64 -8.30 4.56
N ALA A 129 1.65 -8.34 3.66
CA ALA A 129 1.37 -7.23 2.75
C ALA A 129 1.00 -5.93 3.51
N VAL A 130 0.23 -6.04 4.60
CA VAL A 130 -0.05 -4.92 5.50
C VAL A 130 1.23 -4.38 6.16
N GLY A 131 2.13 -5.24 6.62
CA GLY A 131 3.42 -4.82 7.17
C GLY A 131 4.26 -4.05 6.15
N LEU A 132 4.34 -4.55 4.91
CA LEU A 132 4.99 -3.84 3.80
C LEU A 132 4.30 -2.52 3.49
N PHE A 133 2.96 -2.47 3.54
CA PHE A 133 2.18 -1.25 3.33
C PHE A 133 2.55 -0.19 4.37
N VAL A 134 2.56 -0.55 5.66
CA VAL A 134 2.88 0.37 6.75
C VAL A 134 4.30 0.93 6.59
N ILE A 135 5.30 0.05 6.42
CA ILE A 135 6.70 0.45 6.21
C ILE A 135 6.81 1.33 4.96
N GLY A 136 6.17 0.92 3.87
CA GLY A 136 6.18 1.64 2.60
C GLY A 136 5.61 3.06 2.72
N ARG A 137 4.48 3.23 3.42
CA ARG A 137 3.91 4.57 3.67
C ARG A 137 4.79 5.44 4.55
N LEU A 138 5.39 4.89 5.60
CA LEU A 138 6.31 5.66 6.44
C LEU A 138 7.51 6.18 5.64
N LEU A 139 8.12 5.33 4.80
CA LEU A 139 9.20 5.70 3.89
C LEU A 139 8.75 6.69 2.81
N PHE A 140 7.53 6.52 2.29
CA PHE A 140 6.97 7.42 1.28
C PHE A 140 6.75 8.82 1.86
N PHE A 141 6.23 8.92 3.09
CA PHE A 141 6.01 10.19 3.78
C PHE A 141 7.31 10.93 4.06
N SER A 142 8.35 10.22 4.52
CA SER A 142 9.64 10.84 4.82
C SER A 142 10.40 11.25 3.55
N GLY A 143 10.33 10.45 2.50
CA GLY A 143 11.03 10.71 1.24
C GLY A 143 10.31 11.68 0.28
N TYR A 144 9.06 12.07 0.57
CA TYR A 144 8.23 12.78 -0.41
C TYR A 144 8.81 14.13 -0.86
N GLU A 145 9.29 14.93 0.11
CA GLU A 145 9.85 16.26 -0.15
C GLU A 145 11.24 16.21 -0.77
N SER A 146 11.97 15.10 -0.60
CA SER A 146 13.29 14.87 -1.19
C SER A 146 13.25 14.40 -2.65
N GLY A 147 12.05 14.32 -3.24
CA GLY A 147 11.84 14.04 -4.66
C GLY A 147 11.61 12.57 -5.00
N ALA A 148 11.44 12.29 -6.31
CA ALA A 148 10.98 11.00 -6.80
C ALA A 148 11.86 9.79 -6.39
N PRO A 149 13.20 9.86 -6.44
CA PRO A 149 14.04 8.73 -6.04
C PRO A 149 13.86 8.35 -4.56
N ALA A 150 13.77 9.35 -3.67
CA ALA A 150 13.70 9.14 -2.23
C ALA A 150 12.41 8.44 -1.79
N ARG A 151 11.29 8.73 -2.47
CA ARG A 151 9.99 8.09 -2.19
C ARG A 151 9.74 6.78 -2.96
N ALA A 152 10.62 6.40 -3.89
CA ALA A 152 10.39 5.27 -4.82
C ALA A 152 10.23 3.93 -4.10
N VAL A 153 11.08 3.66 -3.10
CA VAL A 153 11.00 2.43 -2.29
C VAL A 153 9.67 2.38 -1.54
N GLY A 154 9.30 3.47 -0.87
CA GLY A 154 8.07 3.55 -0.10
C GLY A 154 6.81 3.36 -0.96
N PHE A 155 6.80 3.94 -2.16
CA PHE A 155 5.76 3.67 -3.16
C PHE A 155 5.74 2.20 -3.58
N GLY A 156 6.90 1.64 -3.95
CA GLY A 156 7.00 0.26 -4.41
C GLY A 156 6.53 -0.75 -3.36
N LEU A 157 6.83 -0.54 -2.08
CA LEU A 157 6.42 -1.43 -0.98
C LEU A 157 4.90 -1.41 -0.70
N THR A 158 4.16 -0.44 -1.23
CA THR A 158 2.69 -0.47 -1.17
C THR A 158 2.06 -0.91 -2.48
N PHE A 159 2.78 -0.79 -3.60
CA PHE A 159 2.27 -1.12 -4.92
C PHE A 159 2.56 -2.58 -5.33
N TYR A 160 3.81 -3.03 -5.23
CA TYR A 160 4.22 -4.34 -5.71
C TYR A 160 3.58 -5.53 -4.97
N PRO A 161 3.36 -5.49 -3.64
CA PRO A 161 2.65 -6.56 -2.96
C PRO A 161 1.25 -6.77 -3.55
N ASN A 162 0.53 -5.68 -3.77
CA ASN A 162 -0.80 -5.68 -4.37
C ASN A 162 -0.79 -6.25 -5.80
N VAL A 163 0.18 -5.83 -6.63
CA VAL A 163 0.33 -6.38 -7.99
C VAL A 163 0.57 -7.89 -7.95
N LEU A 164 1.44 -8.37 -7.05
CA LEU A 164 1.73 -9.80 -6.93
C LEU A 164 0.50 -10.60 -6.47
N LEU A 165 -0.23 -10.11 -5.46
CA LEU A 165 -1.48 -10.73 -5.02
C LEU A 165 -2.49 -10.80 -6.17
N LEU A 166 -2.66 -9.71 -6.93
CA LEU A 166 -3.57 -9.67 -8.08
C LEU A 166 -3.17 -10.68 -9.17
N ILE A 167 -1.89 -10.78 -9.51
CA ILE A 167 -1.40 -11.75 -10.51
C ILE A 167 -1.71 -13.18 -10.05
N ILE A 168 -1.41 -13.51 -8.80
CA ILE A 168 -1.67 -14.87 -8.28
C ILE A 168 -3.18 -15.15 -8.24
N LEU A 169 -4.01 -14.18 -7.83
CA LEU A 169 -5.46 -14.32 -7.88
C LEU A 169 -6.00 -14.57 -9.29
N ALA A 170 -5.48 -13.83 -10.28
CA ALA A 170 -5.85 -14.03 -11.67
C ALA A 170 -5.49 -15.45 -12.15
N LEU A 171 -4.30 -15.94 -11.78
CA LEU A 171 -3.88 -17.31 -12.10
C LEU A 171 -4.73 -18.38 -11.43
N ILE A 172 -5.14 -18.17 -10.17
CA ILE A 172 -6.08 -19.07 -9.47
C ILE A 172 -7.44 -19.06 -10.18
N ALA A 173 -7.98 -17.89 -10.48
CA ALA A 173 -9.28 -17.75 -11.12
C ALA A 173 -9.33 -18.42 -12.51
N LEU A 174 -8.26 -18.30 -13.30
CA LEU A 174 -8.16 -18.96 -14.60
C LEU A 174 -8.20 -20.50 -14.49
N ARG A 175 -7.63 -21.08 -13.43
CA ARG A 175 -7.69 -22.53 -13.17
C ARG A 175 -9.05 -23.03 -12.69
N ILE A 176 -9.91 -22.14 -12.22
CA ILE A 176 -11.28 -22.49 -11.80
C ILE A 176 -12.21 -22.51 -13.02
N VAL A 177 -11.93 -21.70 -14.05
CA VAL A 177 -12.79 -21.52 -15.23
C VAL A 177 -12.42 -22.48 -16.38
N GLY A 178 -11.18 -22.99 -16.42
CA GLY A 178 -10.70 -23.96 -17.40
C GLY A 178 -10.72 -25.40 -16.87
#